data_AF-A0A9E2UA64-F1
#
_entry.id   AF-A0A9E2UA64-F1
#
_cell.length_a   1.000
_cell.length_b   1.000
_cell.length_c   1.000
_cell.angle_alpha   90.00
_cell.angle_beta   90.00
_cell.angle_gamma   90.00
#
_symmetry.space_group_name_H-M   'P 1'
#
loop_
_entity.id
_entity.type
_entity.pdbx_description
1 polymer ?
#
loop_
_entity_poly.entity_id
_entity_poly.type
_entity_poly.pdbx_seq_one_letter_code
_entity_poly.pdbx_strand_id
1 'polypeptide(L)'
;MPALKIDHERCTECRMCYIVCREIDINAVYVALEPLHRIEIDIDKCTYPGCTACLMYCPAEGSIIEVDSGRSLVPPPPEAWQEA
;
A
#
# COMPACT_ATOMS: atom_id res chain seq x y z
N MET A 1 3.22 15.66 8.01
CA MET A 1 1.91 15.11 7.56
C MET A 1 2.08 13.61 7.52
N PRO A 2 1.09 12.82 7.95
CA PRO A 2 1.25 11.37 7.99
C PRO A 2 1.41 10.86 6.55
N ALA A 3 2.40 10.02 6.31
CA ALA A 3 2.75 9.51 4.98
C ALA A 3 2.76 7.98 4.99
N LEU A 4 2.56 7.39 3.82
CA LEU A 4 2.56 5.94 3.63
C LEU A 4 3.79 5.51 2.86
N LYS A 5 4.30 4.31 3.16
CA LYS A 5 5.30 3.61 2.35
C LYS A 5 4.99 2.12 2.25
N ILE A 6 5.60 1.46 1.27
CA ILE A 6 5.48 0.02 1.09
C ILE A 6 6.51 -0.69 1.99
N ASP A 7 6.05 -1.70 2.74
CA ASP A 7 6.93 -2.69 3.36
C ASP A 7 7.22 -3.79 2.34
N HIS A 8 8.45 -3.77 1.86
CA HIS A 8 8.98 -4.63 0.82
C HIS A 8 9.20 -6.08 1.21
N GLU A 9 9.26 -6.37 2.51
CA GLU A 9 9.36 -7.75 3.00
C GLU A 9 7.99 -8.44 3.01
N ARG A 10 6.91 -7.63 3.10
CA ARG A 10 5.53 -8.11 3.17
C ARG A 10 4.76 -7.93 1.87
N CYS A 11 5.19 -7.01 1.00
CA CYS A 11 4.54 -6.77 -0.29
C CYS A 11 4.66 -8.00 -1.20
N THR A 12 3.53 -8.44 -1.74
CA THR A 12 3.47 -9.56 -2.70
C THR A 12 3.52 -9.12 -4.16
N GLU A 13 3.72 -7.82 -4.41
CA GLU A 13 3.81 -7.23 -5.76
C GLU A 13 2.57 -7.47 -6.65
N CYS A 14 1.39 -7.72 -6.04
CA CYS A 14 0.13 -7.97 -6.76
C CYS A 14 -0.43 -6.77 -7.55
N ARG A 15 0.12 -5.56 -7.33
CA ARG A 15 -0.22 -4.29 -8.02
C ARG A 15 -1.63 -3.72 -7.78
N MET A 16 -2.42 -4.28 -6.87
CA MET A 16 -3.77 -3.77 -6.59
C MET A 16 -3.78 -2.30 -6.14
N CYS A 17 -2.83 -1.91 -5.28
CA CYS A 17 -2.67 -0.52 -4.85
C CYS A 17 -2.29 0.43 -6.01
N TYR A 18 -1.49 -0.04 -6.97
CA TYR A 18 -1.15 0.72 -8.18
C TYR A 18 -2.39 0.92 -9.05
N ILE A 19 -3.14 -0.15 -9.32
CA ILE A 19 -4.34 -0.12 -10.18
C ILE A 19 -5.38 0.84 -9.60
N VAL A 20 -5.77 0.67 -8.33
CA VAL A 20 -6.82 1.50 -7.72
C VAL A 20 -6.42 2.98 -7.64
N CYS A 21 -5.15 3.28 -7.37
CA CYS A 21 -4.66 4.66 -7.29
C CYS A 21 -4.73 5.37 -8.66
N ARG A 22 -4.60 4.61 -9.76
CA ARG A 22 -4.79 5.12 -11.12
C ARG A 22 -6.26 5.26 -11.50
N GLU A 23 -7.11 4.32 -11.10
CA GLU A 23 -8.56 4.39 -11.39
C GLU A 23 -9.24 5.62 -10.80
N ILE A 24 -8.72 6.12 -9.67
CA ILE A 24 -9.20 7.34 -9.00
C ILE A 24 -8.38 8.59 -9.33
N ASP A 25 -7.49 8.50 -10.32
CA ASP A 25 -6.66 9.59 -10.87
C ASP A 25 -5.70 10.31 -9.89
N ILE A 26 -5.43 9.72 -8.72
CA ILE A 26 -4.42 10.25 -7.78
C ILE A 26 -3.00 9.93 -8.27
N ASN A 27 -2.80 8.74 -8.86
CA ASN A 27 -1.54 8.32 -9.48
C ASN A 27 -0.28 8.46 -8.59
N ALA A 28 -0.42 8.36 -7.27
CA ALA A 28 0.68 8.45 -6.30
C ALA A 28 1.44 7.13 -6.13
N VAL A 29 0.81 5.98 -6.40
CA VAL A 29 1.47 4.67 -6.38
C VAL A 29 2.11 4.42 -7.75
N TYR A 30 3.39 4.04 -7.77
CA TYR A 30 4.14 3.79 -8.99
C TYR A 30 5.02 2.54 -8.89
N VAL A 31 5.52 2.08 -10.04
CA VAL A 31 6.49 0.98 -10.13
C VAL A 31 7.88 1.60 -10.28
N ALA A 32 8.72 1.49 -9.26
CA ALA A 32 10.10 1.97 -9.30
C ALA A 32 10.97 0.97 -10.08
N LEU A 33 11.61 1.43 -11.16
CA LEU A 33 12.39 0.57 -12.06
C LEU A 33 13.62 -0.05 -11.39
N GLU A 34 14.21 0.65 -10.42
CA GLU A 34 15.38 0.20 -9.66
C GLU A 34 15.07 0.19 -8.15
N PRO A 35 15.67 -0.72 -7.37
CA PRO A 35 16.55 -1.82 -7.80
C PRO A 35 15.79 -3.07 -8.31
N LEU A 36 14.47 -3.16 -8.15
CA LEU A 36 13.73 -4.43 -8.25
C LEU A 36 12.31 -4.32 -8.85
N HIS A 37 11.98 -3.29 -9.64
CA HIS A 37 10.59 -3.13 -10.16
C HIS A 37 9.52 -3.14 -9.05
N ARG A 38 9.85 -2.53 -7.90
CA ARG A 38 9.03 -2.56 -6.69
C ARG A 38 7.91 -1.52 -6.75
N ILE A 39 6.85 -1.78 -5.99
CA ILE A 39 5.78 -0.80 -5.80
C ILE A 39 6.23 0.25 -4.79
N GLU A 40 6.06 1.53 -5.12
CA GLU A 40 6.43 2.65 -4.26
C GLU A 40 5.28 3.67 -4.18
N ILE A 41 5.32 4.52 -3.15
CA ILE A 41 4.35 5.60 -2.93
C ILE A 41 5.09 6.94 -2.99
N ASP A 42 4.65 7.81 -3.90
CA ASP A 42 5.09 9.20 -4.00
C ASP A 42 4.42 10.01 -2.89
N ILE A 43 5.19 10.41 -1.87
CA ILE A 43 4.69 11.10 -0.68
C ILE A 43 4.14 12.50 -1.00
N ASP A 44 4.61 13.13 -2.08
CA ASP A 44 4.20 14.47 -2.47
C ASP A 44 2.86 14.46 -3.23
N LYS A 45 2.51 13.31 -3.83
CA LYS A 45 1.22 13.11 -4.52
C LYS A 45 0.19 12.40 -3.67
N CYS A 46 0.62 11.56 -2.72
CA CYS A 46 -0.27 10.78 -1.89
C CYS A 46 -1.14 11.68 -1.01
N THR A 47 -2.46 11.52 -1.08
CA THR A 47 -3.42 12.35 -0.32
C THR A 47 -3.88 11.70 0.98
N TYR A 48 -3.20 10.66 1.47
CA TYR A 48 -3.45 10.09 2.80
C TYR A 48 -3.34 11.18 3.89
N PRO A 49 -4.26 11.25 4.88
CA PRO A 49 -5.33 10.30 5.18
C PRO A 49 -6.66 10.55 4.45
N GLY A 50 -6.73 11.55 3.56
CA GLY A 50 -7.93 11.84 2.77
C GLY A 50 -8.30 10.77 1.75
N CYS A 51 -7.34 9.92 1.36
CA CYS A 51 -7.57 8.73 0.55
C CYS A 51 -6.97 7.48 1.22
N THR A 52 -7.72 6.38 1.20
CA THR A 52 -7.32 5.08 1.78
C THR A 52 -7.53 3.91 0.82
N ALA A 53 -7.73 4.19 -0.48
CA ALA A 53 -8.08 3.18 -1.48
C ALA A 53 -7.06 2.03 -1.57
N CYS A 54 -5.76 2.34 -1.55
CA CYS A 54 -4.72 1.31 -1.57
C CYS A 54 -4.80 0.36 -0.37
N LEU A 55 -5.23 0.84 0.80
CA LEU A 55 -5.37 0.04 2.02
C LEU A 55 -6.55 -0.94 1.92
N MET A 56 -7.63 -0.54 1.26
CA MET A 56 -8.82 -1.37 1.08
C MET A 56 -8.59 -2.53 0.09
N TYR A 57 -7.73 -2.31 -0.91
CA TYR A 57 -7.48 -3.28 -1.98
C TYR A 57 -6.19 -4.08 -1.78
N CYS A 58 -5.38 -3.76 -0.78
CA CYS A 58 -4.15 -4.52 -0.55
C CYS A 58 -4.48 -5.83 0.18
N PRO A 59 -4.17 -7.00 -0.41
CA PRO A 59 -4.43 -8.29 0.24
C PRO A 59 -3.30 -8.70 1.21
N ALA A 60 -2.17 -7.99 1.19
CA ALA A 60 -0.98 -8.37 1.93
C ALA A 60 -0.91 -7.62 3.27
N GLU A 61 -1.21 -8.33 4.36
CA GLU A 61 -1.10 -7.81 5.72
C GLU A 61 0.27 -7.14 5.94
N GLY A 62 0.28 -5.94 6.53
CA GLY A 62 1.53 -5.25 6.85
C GLY A 62 2.27 -4.64 5.68
N SER A 63 1.85 -4.85 4.44
CA SER A 63 2.58 -4.37 3.26
C SER A 63 2.52 -2.86 3.04
N ILE A 64 1.63 -2.13 3.71
CA ILE A 64 1.57 -0.67 3.67
C ILE A 64 1.60 -0.16 5.10
N ILE A 65 2.59 0.69 5.40
CA ILE A 65 2.88 1.19 6.75
C ILE A 65 2.93 2.71 6.77
N GLU A 66 2.63 3.28 7.92
CA GLU A 66 2.86 4.70 8.18
C GLU A 66 4.37 4.98 8.33
N VAL A 67 4.87 6.01 7.66
CA VAL A 67 6.30 6.34 7.60
C VAL A 67 6.88 6.62 9.00
N ASP A 68 6.17 7.40 9.82
CA ASP A 68 6.68 7.88 11.10
C ASP A 68 6.62 6.82 12.20
N SER A 69 5.56 6.01 12.23
CA SER A 69 5.33 5.02 13.30
C SER A 69 5.74 3.59 12.93
N GLY A 70 5.90 3.30 11.62
CA GLY A 70 6.09 1.93 11.13
C GLY A 70 4.87 1.04 11.30
N ARG A 71 3.73 1.57 11.75
CA ARG A 71 2.51 0.82 12.01
C ARG A 71 1.91 0.31 10.70
N SER A 72 1.57 -0.98 10.67
CA SER A 72 0.77 -1.57 9.59
C SER A 72 -0.61 -0.93 9.50
N LEU A 73 -1.02 -0.60 8.28
CA LEU A 73 -2.37 -0.14 7.95
C LEU A 73 -3.18 -1.16 7.15
N VAL A 74 -2.56 -2.24 6.69
CA VAL A 74 -3.27 -3.38 6.07
C VAL A 74 -3.47 -4.44 7.16
N PRO A 75 -4.71 -4.66 7.65
CA PRO A 75 -4.96 -5.60 8.73
C PRO A 75 -4.74 -7.06 8.27
N PRO A 76 -4.56 -8.00 9.23
CA PRO A 76 -4.62 -9.42 8.92
C PRO A 76 -5.98 -9.78 8.30
N PRO A 77 -6.05 -10.86 7.48
CA PRO A 77 -7.32 -11.44 7.07
C PRO A 77 -8.20 -11.73 8.29
N PRO A 78 -9.54 -11.57 8.18
CA PRO A 78 -10.44 -11.90 9.28
C PRO A 78 -10.22 -13.32 9.80
N GLU A 79 -10.29 -13.51 11.13
CA GLU A 79 -10.07 -14.81 11.79
C GLU A 79 -10.94 -15.93 11.19
N ALA A 80 -12.19 -15.61 10.83
CA ALA A 80 -13.11 -16.56 10.20
C ALA A 80 -12.62 -17.16 8.87
N TRP A 81 -11.58 -16.60 8.26
CA TRP A 81 -11.01 -17.02 6.97
C TRP A 81 -9.68 -17.78 7.15
N GLN A 82 -9.21 -17.93 8.39
CA GLN A 82 -7.93 -18.55 8.72
C GLN A 82 -8.04 -20.06 9.01
N GLU A 83 -9.25 -20.62 9.04
CA GLU A 83 -9.53 -22.04 9.32
C GLU A 83 -9.84 -22.89 8.07
N ALA A 84 -9.33 -22.49 6.89
CA ALA A 84 -9.51 -23.26 5.64
C ALA A 84 -8.40 -24.30 5.41
#